data_AF-A0A2I0F7G0-F1
#
_entry.id   AF-A0A2I0F7G0-F1
#
_cell.length_a   1.000
_cell.length_b   1.000
_cell.length_c   1.000
_cell.angle_alpha   90.00
_cell.angle_beta   90.00
_cell.angle_gamma   90.00
#
_symmetry.space_group_name_H-M   'P 1'
#
loop_
_entity.id
_entity.type
_entity.pdbx_description
1 polymer ?
#
loop_
_entity_poly.entity_id
_entity_poly.type
_entity_poly.pdbx_seq_one_letter_code
_entity_poly.pdbx_strand_id
1 'polypeptide(L)'
;MSSLESNRLLQYKTLNDGTRICAAKQLSNLGISGLMTLEAIEFLTLELNAILVSCEQLQASYAKRKASLPSELHVCLQSSAISTAQFAALVQLIQRAPQALWSLRDDSFNCYEMDFRLAALQQHLTILKPLKKKLAPFVNTNALNSTATLRSIQHCLGNAGMFRWFSAKWRNAKQQALTLATNDQLKLDDIQMLFPAMIKYVTAQECFDELFVQAPILSACHQGLNTDVAPLLAVREWYKDVEFAMTEHFVGEDGILQGLSVIDKQVADKLVSDYDASLVLMINNIDKKMNKLRLSFPAYQALQQGDVDYVTAVTELKSILLDALTVLKDNEVDSNTYLSELLKMPDLNAE
;
A
#
# COMPACT_ATOMS: atom_id res chain seq x y z
N MET A 1 19.94 60.64 46.27
CA MET A 1 20.22 59.78 45.10
C MET A 1 20.78 60.69 44.01
N SER A 2 21.98 60.39 43.51
CA SER A 2 22.63 61.19 42.47
C SER A 2 21.91 61.01 41.12
N SER A 3 21.94 62.01 40.23
CA SER A 3 21.33 61.90 38.88
C SER A 3 21.90 60.71 38.08
N LEU A 4 23.09 60.24 38.42
CA LEU A 4 23.73 59.05 37.85
C LEU A 4 23.08 57.74 38.30
N GLU A 5 22.62 57.65 39.56
CA GLU A 5 21.90 56.49 40.09
C GLU A 5 20.49 56.40 39.50
N SER A 6 19.79 57.54 39.36
CA SER A 6 18.48 57.60 38.72
C SER A 6 18.53 57.21 37.24
N ASN A 7 19.55 57.65 36.50
CA ASN A 7 19.73 57.26 35.09
C ASN A 7 20.08 55.78 34.90
N ARG A 8 20.86 55.18 35.81
CA ARG A 8 21.14 53.74 35.81
C ARG A 8 19.91 52.91 36.12
N LEU A 9 19.08 53.34 37.07
CA LEU A 9 17.81 52.67 37.40
C LEU A 9 16.81 52.76 36.25
N LEU A 10 16.73 53.90 35.56
CA LEU A 10 15.90 54.07 34.36
C LEU A 10 16.37 53.21 33.19
N GLN A 11 17.67 53.18 32.89
CA GLN A 11 18.23 52.30 31.84
C GLN A 11 18.06 50.82 32.16
N TYR A 12 18.23 50.42 33.42
CA TYR A 12 18.03 49.03 33.85
C TYR A 12 16.55 48.64 33.73
N LYS A 13 15.63 49.53 34.11
CA LYS A 13 14.19 49.32 33.97
C LYS A 13 13.74 49.23 32.51
N THR A 14 14.20 50.11 31.63
CA THR A 14 13.83 50.10 30.21
C THR A 14 14.42 48.90 29.46
N LEU A 15 15.63 48.46 29.79
CA LEU A 15 16.22 47.25 29.23
C LEU A 15 15.41 46.00 29.65
N ASN A 16 15.05 45.91 30.94
CA ASN A 16 14.24 44.82 31.47
C ASN A 16 12.82 44.81 30.88
N ASP A 17 12.19 45.97 30.72
CA ASP A 17 10.87 46.08 30.10
C ASP A 17 10.92 45.66 28.60
N GLY A 18 11.97 46.03 27.87
CA GLY A 18 12.18 45.60 26.48
C GLY A 18 12.33 44.07 26.34
N THR A 19 13.08 43.44 27.24
CA THR A 19 13.30 41.98 27.24
C THR A 19 12.01 41.22 27.59
N ARG A 20 11.22 41.70 28.56
CA ARG A 20 9.90 41.13 28.90
C ARG A 20 8.92 41.23 27.75
N ILE A 21 8.83 42.39 27.09
CA ILE A 21 7.95 42.60 25.94
C ILE A 21 8.36 41.67 24.79
N CYS A 22 9.66 41.47 24.56
CA CYS A 22 10.14 40.53 23.55
C CYS A 22 9.70 39.08 23.84
N ALA A 23 9.87 38.61 25.07
CA ALA A 23 9.43 37.26 25.48
C ALA A 23 7.91 37.10 25.39
N ALA A 24 7.12 38.10 25.81
CA ALA A 24 5.67 38.10 25.66
C ALA A 24 5.24 38.08 24.17
N LYS A 25 5.94 38.83 23.31
CA LYS A 25 5.73 38.78 21.85
C LYS A 25 6.05 37.42 21.26
N GLN A 26 7.12 36.75 21.70
CA GLN A 26 7.44 35.38 21.26
C GLN A 26 6.31 34.41 21.58
N LEU A 27 5.76 34.45 22.81
CA LEU A 27 4.60 33.64 23.21
C LEU A 27 3.35 33.98 22.38
N SER A 28 3.08 35.26 22.16
CA SER A 28 1.95 35.71 21.34
C SER A 28 2.08 35.28 19.87
N ASN A 29 3.30 35.25 19.33
CA ASN A 29 3.58 34.83 17.95
C ASN A 29 3.32 33.34 17.72
N LEU A 30 3.24 32.52 18.78
CA LEU A 30 2.80 31.13 18.69
C LEU A 30 1.27 31.02 18.60
N GLY A 31 0.53 32.12 18.75
CA GLY A 31 -0.93 32.17 18.73
C GLY A 31 -1.56 31.87 20.09
N ILE A 32 -0.78 31.93 21.18
CA ILE A 32 -1.28 31.76 22.54
C ILE A 32 -2.24 32.90 22.88
N SER A 33 -3.39 32.56 23.46
CA SER A 33 -4.38 33.56 23.84
C SER A 33 -3.84 34.54 24.89
N GLY A 34 -4.05 35.84 24.66
CA GLY A 34 -3.70 36.90 25.61
C GLY A 34 -4.43 36.79 26.97
N LEU A 35 -5.45 35.94 27.06
CA LEU A 35 -6.20 35.62 28.29
C LEU A 35 -5.57 34.48 29.10
N MET A 36 -4.47 33.88 28.62
CA MET A 36 -3.74 32.89 29.40
C MET A 36 -2.77 33.57 30.37
N THR A 37 -2.77 33.08 31.60
CA THR A 37 -1.78 33.42 32.63
C THR A 37 -0.46 32.69 32.35
N LEU A 38 0.67 33.20 32.86
CA LEU A 38 1.95 32.50 32.73
C LEU A 38 1.95 31.10 33.35
N GLU A 39 1.23 30.87 34.46
CA GLU A 39 1.04 29.54 35.06
C GLU A 39 0.36 28.56 34.09
N ALA A 40 -0.70 29.00 33.41
CA ALA A 40 -1.38 28.19 32.40
C ALA A 40 -0.46 27.88 31.20
N ILE A 41 0.42 28.81 30.80
CA ILE A 41 1.42 28.57 29.75
C ILE A 41 2.49 27.58 30.24
N GLU A 42 2.91 27.67 31.51
CA GLU A 42 3.79 26.69 32.12
C GLU A 42 3.15 25.30 32.17
N PHE A 43 1.85 25.20 32.46
CA PHE A 43 1.12 23.93 32.38
C PHE A 43 1.14 23.32 30.97
N LEU A 44 1.08 24.13 29.91
CA LEU A 44 1.24 23.63 28.53
C LEU A 44 2.60 22.95 28.33
N THR A 45 3.67 23.40 29.01
CA THR A 45 4.98 22.73 28.92
C THR A 45 4.97 21.31 29.51
N LEU A 46 4.13 21.06 30.51
CA LEU A 46 3.90 19.72 31.06
C LEU A 46 3.15 18.83 30.07
N GLU A 47 2.16 19.39 29.35
CA GLU A 47 1.47 18.67 28.29
C GLU A 47 2.42 18.29 27.14
N LEU A 48 3.32 19.19 26.74
CA LEU A 48 4.35 18.92 25.74
C LEU A 48 5.28 17.78 26.19
N ASN A 49 5.69 17.74 27.48
CA ASN A 49 6.47 16.62 28.02
C ASN A 49 5.75 15.27 27.90
N ALA A 50 4.47 15.24 28.25
CA ALA A 50 3.67 14.02 28.16
C ALA A 50 3.51 13.53 26.71
N ILE A 51 3.52 14.45 25.74
CA ILE A 51 3.51 14.15 24.31
C ILE A 51 4.86 13.58 23.88
N LEU A 52 5.97 14.25 24.23
CA LEU A 52 7.32 13.78 23.91
C LEU A 52 7.56 12.35 24.40
N VAL A 53 7.20 12.05 25.65
CA VAL A 53 7.30 10.68 26.19
C VAL A 53 6.50 9.67 25.35
N SER A 54 5.32 10.05 24.87
CA SER A 54 4.51 9.17 24.02
C SER A 54 5.17 8.97 22.65
N CYS A 55 5.73 10.02 22.06
CA CYS A 55 6.45 9.97 20.78
C CYS A 55 7.73 9.14 20.88
N GLU A 56 8.51 9.28 21.95
CA GLU A 56 9.71 8.48 22.21
C GLU A 56 9.37 6.98 22.36
N GLN A 57 8.28 6.65 23.03
CA GLN A 57 7.77 5.28 23.12
C GLN A 57 7.39 4.71 21.74
N LEU A 58 6.77 5.53 20.90
CA LEU A 58 6.44 5.15 19.52
C LEU A 58 7.72 4.94 18.69
N GLN A 59 8.68 5.85 18.77
CA GLN A 59 9.96 5.74 18.06
C GLN A 59 10.75 4.49 18.49
N ALA A 60 10.80 4.19 19.80
CA ALA A 60 11.42 2.97 20.31
C ALA A 60 10.71 1.71 19.79
N SER A 61 9.38 1.77 19.68
CA SER A 61 8.57 0.73 19.05
C SER A 61 8.89 0.58 17.55
N TYR A 62 9.00 1.67 16.81
CA TYR A 62 9.34 1.65 15.39
C TYR A 62 10.76 1.13 15.13
N ALA A 63 11.74 1.55 15.93
CA ALA A 63 13.13 1.10 15.81
C ALA A 63 13.26 -0.44 15.88
N LYS A 64 12.52 -1.08 16.79
CA LYS A 64 12.49 -2.55 16.89
C LYS A 64 11.98 -3.23 15.62
N ARG A 65 11.06 -2.59 14.90
CA ARG A 65 10.42 -3.15 13.70
C ARG A 65 11.21 -2.88 12.43
N LYS A 66 11.82 -1.70 12.33
CA LYS A 66 12.77 -1.36 11.26
C LYS A 66 13.90 -2.39 11.15
N ALA A 67 14.36 -2.94 12.27
CA ALA A 67 15.42 -3.95 12.28
C ALA A 67 15.09 -5.24 11.50
N SER A 68 13.82 -5.58 11.33
CA SER A 68 13.37 -6.77 10.57
C SER A 68 12.73 -6.44 9.22
N LEU A 69 12.47 -5.16 8.94
CA LEU A 69 11.77 -4.72 7.73
C LEU A 69 12.75 -4.31 6.63
N PRO A 70 12.40 -4.52 5.35
CA PRO A 70 13.11 -3.91 4.23
C PRO A 70 13.27 -2.40 4.41
N SER A 71 14.43 -1.86 4.07
CA SER A 71 14.79 -0.45 4.24
C SER A 71 13.81 0.49 3.54
N GLU A 72 13.26 0.04 2.42
CA GLU A 72 12.32 0.78 1.59
C GLU A 72 11.01 1.08 2.34
N LEU A 73 10.63 0.24 3.32
CA LEU A 73 9.42 0.43 4.12
C LEU A 73 9.66 1.29 5.36
N HIS A 74 10.89 1.72 5.64
CA HIS A 74 11.21 2.45 6.87
C HIS A 74 10.61 3.86 6.90
N VAL A 75 10.28 4.43 5.74
CA VAL A 75 9.62 5.74 5.60
C VAL A 75 8.23 5.76 6.24
N CYS A 76 7.51 4.63 6.19
CA CYS A 76 6.22 4.48 6.88
C CYS A 76 6.36 4.55 8.40
N LEU A 77 7.55 4.29 8.93
CA LEU A 77 7.82 4.22 10.37
C LEU A 77 8.54 5.48 10.87
N GLN A 78 8.08 6.64 10.40
CA GLN A 78 8.43 7.95 10.95
C GLN A 78 7.32 8.42 11.91
N SER A 79 7.60 9.41 12.75
CA SER A 79 6.62 9.92 13.72
C SER A 79 6.01 11.22 13.22
N SER A 80 5.36 11.20 12.05
CA SER A 80 4.67 12.36 11.45
C SER A 80 3.22 12.01 11.06
N ALA A 81 2.42 13.00 10.70
CA ALA A 81 1.03 12.76 10.29
C ALA A 81 0.95 12.01 8.95
N ILE A 82 1.89 12.29 8.04
CA ILE A 82 1.98 11.59 6.74
C ILE A 82 2.39 10.14 6.95
N SER A 83 3.48 9.91 7.68
CA SER A 83 4.01 8.56 7.89
C SER A 83 3.08 7.64 8.70
N THR A 84 2.33 8.18 9.65
CA THR A 84 1.30 7.41 10.38
C THR A 84 0.16 6.95 9.46
N ALA A 85 -0.29 7.81 8.54
CA ALA A 85 -1.26 7.43 7.51
C ALA A 85 -0.70 6.39 6.53
N GLN A 86 0.54 6.59 6.06
CA GLN A 86 1.27 5.63 5.23
C GLN A 86 1.42 4.27 5.91
N PHE A 87 1.73 4.24 7.20
CA PHE A 87 1.85 3.00 7.95
C PHE A 87 0.52 2.25 8.04
N ALA A 88 -0.58 2.96 8.28
CA ALA A 88 -1.91 2.37 8.27
C ALA A 88 -2.25 1.78 6.89
N ALA A 89 -1.96 2.50 5.80
CA ALA A 89 -2.15 2.01 4.43
C ALA A 89 -1.30 0.76 4.14
N LEU A 90 -0.02 0.76 4.57
CA LEU A 90 0.87 -0.39 4.42
C LEU A 90 0.31 -1.63 5.13
N VAL A 91 -0.15 -1.48 6.37
CA VAL A 91 -0.76 -2.56 7.15
C VAL A 91 -2.02 -3.09 6.46
N GLN A 92 -2.86 -2.21 5.92
CA GLN A 92 -4.06 -2.62 5.17
C GLN A 92 -3.72 -3.40 3.90
N LEU A 93 -2.70 -2.98 3.14
CA LEU A 93 -2.23 -3.72 1.97
C LEU A 93 -1.76 -5.12 2.35
N ILE A 94 -1.01 -5.25 3.44
CA ILE A 94 -0.55 -6.55 3.93
C ILE A 94 -1.73 -7.41 4.41
N GLN A 95 -2.69 -6.83 5.15
CA GLN A 95 -3.89 -7.54 5.62
C GLN A 95 -4.75 -8.07 4.47
N ARG A 96 -4.84 -7.31 3.37
CA ARG A 96 -5.61 -7.68 2.17
C ARG A 96 -4.86 -8.63 1.23
N ALA A 97 -3.58 -8.91 1.49
CA ALA A 97 -2.78 -9.81 0.67
C ALA A 97 -3.39 -11.22 0.63
N PRO A 98 -3.79 -11.74 -0.55
CA PRO A 98 -4.30 -13.09 -0.64
C PRO A 98 -3.19 -14.08 -0.33
N GLN A 99 -3.53 -15.24 0.23
CA GLN A 99 -2.55 -16.26 0.60
C GLN A 99 -1.64 -16.68 -0.57
N ALA A 100 -2.19 -16.70 -1.79
CA ALA A 100 -1.46 -17.05 -3.00
C ALA A 100 -0.39 -16.01 -3.39
N LEU A 101 -0.53 -14.75 -2.97
CA LEU A 101 0.45 -13.69 -3.23
C LEU A 101 1.83 -14.14 -2.76
N TRP A 102 1.94 -14.67 -1.54
CA TRP A 102 3.21 -15.03 -0.93
C TRP A 102 4.04 -16.03 -1.74
N SER A 103 3.39 -16.87 -2.57
CA SER A 103 4.05 -17.80 -3.50
C SER A 103 4.15 -17.30 -4.94
N LEU A 104 3.33 -16.30 -5.32
CA LEU A 104 3.19 -15.80 -6.69
C LEU A 104 3.68 -14.36 -6.87
N ARG A 105 4.38 -13.80 -5.87
CA ARG A 105 4.90 -12.43 -5.93
C ARG A 105 5.82 -12.26 -7.12
N ASP A 106 5.38 -11.44 -8.06
CA ASP A 106 6.10 -11.10 -9.27
C ASP A 106 5.50 -9.81 -9.86
N ASP A 107 6.36 -8.84 -10.18
CA ASP A 107 5.94 -7.54 -10.71
C ASP A 107 5.24 -7.65 -12.08
N SER A 108 5.37 -8.78 -12.77
CA SER A 108 4.63 -9.07 -14.00
C SER A 108 3.11 -9.18 -13.78
N PHE A 109 2.64 -9.36 -12.54
CA PHE A 109 1.21 -9.23 -12.22
C PHE A 109 0.75 -7.77 -12.11
N ASN A 110 1.68 -6.83 -11.97
CA ASN A 110 1.41 -5.39 -11.91
C ASN A 110 1.41 -4.76 -13.30
N CYS A 111 0.68 -5.34 -14.25
CA CYS A 111 0.50 -4.79 -15.59
C CYS A 111 -0.93 -4.96 -16.08
N TYR A 112 -1.39 -4.03 -16.92
CA TYR A 112 -2.76 -4.05 -17.44
C TYR A 112 -2.99 -5.24 -18.39
N GLU A 113 -1.94 -5.71 -19.08
CA GLU A 113 -2.01 -6.86 -19.97
C GLU A 113 -2.38 -8.15 -19.24
N MET A 114 -2.05 -8.23 -17.94
CA MET A 114 -2.41 -9.38 -17.12
C MET A 114 -3.92 -9.56 -17.01
N ASP A 115 -4.70 -8.47 -17.00
CA ASP A 115 -6.17 -8.54 -16.95
C ASP A 115 -6.72 -9.28 -18.18
N PHE A 116 -6.21 -8.93 -19.36
CA PHE A 116 -6.61 -9.59 -20.61
C PHE A 116 -6.17 -11.06 -20.65
N ARG A 117 -4.97 -11.37 -20.16
CA ARG A 117 -4.43 -12.73 -20.12
C ARG A 117 -5.24 -13.63 -19.18
N LEU A 118 -5.57 -13.16 -17.98
CA LEU A 118 -6.37 -13.93 -17.02
C LEU A 118 -7.81 -14.12 -17.52
N ALA A 119 -8.40 -13.12 -18.16
CA ALA A 119 -9.72 -13.24 -18.80
C ALA A 119 -9.71 -14.28 -19.92
N ALA A 120 -8.70 -14.24 -20.81
CA ALA A 120 -8.53 -15.23 -21.87
C ALA A 120 -8.35 -16.64 -21.29
N LEU A 121 -7.52 -16.80 -20.26
CA LEU A 121 -7.30 -18.07 -19.57
C LEU A 121 -8.62 -18.66 -19.04
N GLN A 122 -9.43 -17.85 -18.36
CA GLN A 122 -10.73 -18.26 -17.84
C GLN A 122 -11.71 -18.65 -18.96
N GLN A 123 -11.71 -17.89 -20.07
CA GLN A 123 -12.54 -18.18 -21.23
C GLN A 123 -12.15 -19.51 -21.89
N HIS A 124 -10.86 -19.77 -22.08
CA HIS A 124 -10.36 -21.02 -22.65
C HIS A 124 -10.76 -22.23 -21.79
N LEU A 125 -10.60 -22.14 -20.46
CA LEU A 125 -11.01 -23.21 -19.54
C LEU A 125 -12.53 -23.47 -19.58
N THR A 126 -13.33 -22.41 -19.72
CA THR A 126 -14.79 -22.51 -19.83
C THR A 126 -15.23 -23.22 -21.11
N ILE A 127 -14.43 -23.15 -22.18
CA ILE A 127 -14.67 -23.86 -23.44
C ILE A 127 -14.13 -25.29 -23.39
N LEU A 128 -12.89 -25.46 -22.94
CA LEU A 128 -12.16 -26.74 -22.99
C LEU A 128 -12.72 -27.78 -22.02
N LYS A 129 -13.06 -27.40 -20.78
CA LYS A 129 -13.57 -28.35 -19.78
C LYS A 129 -14.86 -29.05 -20.25
N PRO A 130 -15.90 -28.34 -20.72
CA PRO A 130 -17.10 -28.98 -21.25
C PRO A 130 -16.84 -29.79 -22.53
N LEU A 131 -15.99 -29.29 -23.44
CA LEU A 131 -15.67 -30.02 -24.68
C LEU A 131 -14.97 -31.36 -24.38
N LYS A 132 -13.97 -31.36 -23.49
CA LYS A 132 -13.32 -32.60 -23.06
C LYS A 132 -14.31 -33.56 -22.42
N LYS A 133 -15.17 -33.07 -21.52
CA LYS A 133 -16.21 -33.90 -20.87
C LYS A 133 -17.16 -34.54 -21.89
N LYS A 134 -17.54 -33.81 -22.94
CA LYS A 134 -18.42 -34.31 -24.01
C LYS A 134 -17.71 -35.31 -24.94
N LEU A 135 -16.42 -35.10 -25.23
CA LEU A 135 -15.65 -35.95 -26.15
C LEU A 135 -15.12 -37.22 -25.50
N ALA A 136 -14.70 -37.17 -24.23
CA ALA A 136 -13.99 -38.26 -23.55
C ALA A 136 -14.67 -39.65 -23.60
N PRO A 137 -16.02 -39.77 -23.56
CA PRO A 137 -16.68 -41.08 -23.68
C PRO A 137 -16.49 -41.75 -25.04
N PHE A 138 -16.21 -40.97 -26.10
CA PHE A 138 -16.20 -41.44 -27.48
C PHE A 138 -14.83 -41.32 -28.14
N VAL A 139 -14.05 -40.33 -27.75
CA VAL A 139 -12.76 -39.99 -28.35
C VAL A 139 -11.68 -39.98 -27.28
N ASN A 140 -10.55 -40.62 -27.59
CA ASN A 140 -9.33 -40.48 -26.81
C ASN A 140 -8.74 -39.09 -27.04
N THR A 141 -9.07 -38.13 -26.17
CA THR A 141 -8.62 -36.74 -26.29
C THR A 141 -7.11 -36.57 -26.22
N ASN A 142 -6.37 -37.56 -25.69
CA ASN A 142 -4.90 -37.53 -25.62
C ASN A 142 -4.25 -37.97 -26.94
N ALA A 143 -4.99 -38.66 -27.82
CA ALA A 143 -4.53 -39.07 -29.14
C ALA A 143 -4.85 -38.03 -30.23
N LEU A 144 -5.51 -36.93 -29.86
CA LEU A 144 -5.77 -35.83 -30.77
C LEU A 144 -4.47 -35.06 -31.03
N ASN A 145 -4.03 -35.08 -32.29
CA ASN A 145 -2.81 -34.41 -32.74
C ASN A 145 -3.09 -32.91 -32.99
N SER A 146 -2.77 -32.41 -34.18
CA SER A 146 -2.99 -31.01 -34.56
C SER A 146 -4.35 -30.77 -35.23
N THR A 147 -4.79 -29.52 -35.20
CA THR A 147 -5.95 -29.05 -35.97
C THR A 147 -5.81 -29.40 -37.47
N ALA A 148 -4.60 -29.26 -38.04
CA ALA A 148 -4.33 -29.54 -39.44
C ALA A 148 -4.51 -31.03 -39.79
N THR A 149 -4.02 -31.92 -38.92
CA THR A 149 -4.19 -33.38 -39.08
C THR A 149 -5.67 -33.77 -39.07
N LEU A 150 -6.44 -33.27 -38.10
CA LEU A 150 -7.86 -33.58 -37.98
C LEU A 150 -8.67 -33.09 -39.18
N ARG A 151 -8.39 -31.87 -39.69
CA ARG A 151 -9.02 -31.34 -40.91
C ARG A 151 -8.69 -32.19 -42.14
N SER A 152 -7.44 -32.64 -42.26
CA SER A 152 -7.01 -33.53 -43.35
C SER A 152 -7.77 -34.85 -43.35
N ILE A 153 -7.93 -35.48 -42.18
CA ILE A 153 -8.71 -36.72 -42.03
C ILE A 153 -10.19 -36.46 -42.38
N GLN A 154 -10.80 -35.42 -41.81
CA GLN A 154 -12.20 -35.06 -42.07
C GLN A 154 -12.46 -34.83 -43.57
N HIS A 155 -11.60 -34.06 -44.23
CA HIS A 155 -11.70 -33.79 -45.66
C HIS A 155 -11.54 -35.06 -46.50
N CYS A 156 -10.57 -35.92 -46.16
CA CYS A 156 -10.36 -37.18 -46.88
C CYS A 156 -11.56 -38.14 -46.75
N LEU A 157 -12.22 -38.15 -45.59
CA LEU A 157 -13.41 -38.95 -45.35
C LEU A 157 -14.67 -38.39 -46.05
N GLY A 158 -14.83 -37.06 -46.05
CA GLY A 158 -15.99 -36.38 -46.64
C GLY A 158 -15.99 -36.32 -48.17
N ASN A 159 -14.81 -36.21 -48.79
CA ASN A 159 -14.68 -36.03 -50.25
C ASN A 159 -14.44 -37.35 -51.01
N ALA A 160 -14.81 -38.47 -50.42
CA ALA A 160 -14.54 -39.78 -50.96
C ALA A 160 -15.66 -40.21 -51.94
N GLY A 161 -15.38 -40.18 -53.25
CA GLY A 161 -16.32 -40.57 -54.31
C GLY A 161 -16.70 -42.05 -54.33
N MET A 162 -17.45 -42.47 -55.37
CA MET A 162 -18.08 -43.81 -55.49
C MET A 162 -17.10 -45.00 -55.40
N PHE A 163 -15.79 -44.77 -55.64
CA PHE A 163 -14.72 -45.78 -55.58
C PHE A 163 -13.75 -45.60 -54.41
N ARG A 164 -14.19 -44.95 -53.31
CA ARG A 164 -13.35 -44.60 -52.15
C ARG A 164 -12.54 -45.74 -51.53
N TRP A 165 -13.03 -46.97 -51.56
CA TRP A 165 -12.35 -48.12 -50.98
C TRP A 165 -11.03 -48.49 -51.69
N PHE A 166 -10.89 -48.14 -52.97
CA PHE A 166 -9.63 -48.29 -53.71
C PHE A 166 -8.57 -47.24 -53.33
N SER A 167 -8.99 -46.10 -52.76
CA SER A 167 -8.07 -45.05 -52.34
C SER A 167 -7.29 -45.47 -51.10
N ALA A 168 -5.97 -45.62 -51.23
CA ALA A 168 -5.08 -45.83 -50.11
C ALA A 168 -5.17 -44.69 -49.08
N LYS A 169 -5.37 -43.45 -49.55
CA LYS A 169 -5.56 -42.26 -48.69
C LYS A 169 -6.82 -42.38 -47.84
N TRP A 170 -7.94 -42.80 -48.43
CA TRP A 170 -9.19 -42.97 -47.69
C TRP A 170 -9.09 -44.10 -46.67
N ARG A 171 -8.48 -45.24 -47.03
CA ARG A 171 -8.27 -46.35 -46.09
C ARG A 171 -7.39 -45.94 -44.91
N ASN A 172 -6.34 -45.16 -45.16
CA ASN A 172 -5.47 -44.62 -44.11
C ASN A 172 -6.24 -43.61 -43.22
N ALA A 173 -6.98 -42.66 -43.80
CA ALA A 173 -7.80 -41.71 -43.04
C ALA A 173 -8.88 -42.40 -42.19
N LYS A 174 -9.50 -43.46 -42.72
CA LYS A 174 -10.43 -44.32 -41.97
C LYS A 174 -9.76 -44.96 -40.77
N GLN A 175 -8.57 -45.56 -40.97
CA GLN A 175 -7.82 -46.20 -39.90
C GLN A 175 -7.44 -45.18 -38.82
N GLN A 176 -6.91 -44.01 -39.22
CA GLN A 176 -6.60 -42.92 -38.30
C GLN A 176 -7.81 -42.46 -37.52
N ALA A 177 -8.98 -42.28 -38.16
CA ALA A 177 -10.20 -41.90 -37.46
C ALA A 177 -10.63 -42.95 -36.43
N LEU A 178 -10.59 -44.25 -36.78
CA LEU A 178 -10.94 -45.33 -35.85
C LEU A 178 -9.97 -45.40 -34.66
N THR A 179 -8.68 -45.12 -34.86
CA THR A 179 -7.70 -45.07 -33.75
C THR A 179 -7.94 -43.92 -32.77
N LEU A 180 -8.74 -42.91 -33.13
CA LEU A 180 -9.12 -41.83 -32.20
C LEU A 180 -10.25 -42.24 -31.26
N ALA A 181 -10.98 -43.32 -31.55
CA ALA A 181 -12.08 -43.78 -30.72
C ALA A 181 -11.57 -44.34 -29.37
N THR A 182 -12.35 -44.14 -28.31
CA THR A 182 -12.03 -44.72 -26.99
C THR A 182 -12.34 -46.22 -26.91
N ASN A 183 -13.16 -46.74 -27.83
CA ASN A 183 -13.57 -48.16 -27.90
C ASN A 183 -13.77 -48.58 -29.37
N ASP A 184 -13.33 -49.79 -29.70
CA ASP A 184 -13.44 -50.43 -31.01
C ASP A 184 -14.90 -50.64 -31.50
N GLN A 185 -15.89 -50.47 -30.60
CA GLN A 185 -17.31 -50.56 -30.94
C GLN A 185 -17.86 -49.33 -31.68
N LEU A 186 -17.15 -48.20 -31.67
CA LEU A 186 -17.59 -46.97 -32.34
C LEU A 186 -17.47 -47.09 -33.86
N LYS A 187 -18.54 -46.76 -34.56
CA LYS A 187 -18.55 -46.81 -36.02
C LYS A 187 -17.89 -45.56 -36.60
N LEU A 188 -17.38 -45.69 -37.82
CA LEU A 188 -16.75 -44.59 -38.54
C LEU A 188 -17.68 -43.37 -38.68
N ASP A 189 -18.98 -43.60 -38.89
CA ASP A 189 -19.96 -42.52 -39.07
C ASP A 189 -20.16 -41.72 -37.77
N ASP A 190 -20.20 -42.41 -36.62
CA ASP A 190 -20.31 -41.78 -35.31
C ASP A 190 -19.09 -40.89 -35.03
N ILE A 191 -17.88 -41.40 -35.35
CA ILE A 191 -16.63 -40.64 -35.20
C ILE A 191 -16.59 -39.44 -36.17
N GLN A 192 -17.07 -39.62 -37.42
CA GLN A 192 -17.15 -38.53 -38.40
C GLN A 192 -17.99 -37.36 -37.89
N MET A 193 -19.11 -37.63 -37.22
CA MET A 193 -19.96 -36.58 -36.61
C MET A 193 -19.25 -35.81 -35.50
N LEU A 194 -18.22 -36.38 -34.87
CA LEU A 194 -17.48 -35.74 -33.78
C LEU A 194 -16.32 -34.86 -34.26
N PHE A 195 -15.90 -34.92 -35.53
CA PHE A 195 -14.78 -34.12 -36.04
C PHE A 195 -14.89 -32.62 -35.81
N PRO A 196 -16.05 -31.97 -36.03
CA PRO A 196 -16.20 -30.55 -35.71
C PRO A 196 -15.88 -30.22 -34.25
N ALA A 197 -16.30 -31.08 -33.31
CA ALA A 197 -16.02 -30.91 -31.90
C ALA A 197 -14.55 -31.23 -31.56
N MET A 198 -13.95 -32.26 -32.16
CA MET A 198 -12.52 -32.59 -32.01
C MET A 198 -11.64 -31.45 -32.50
N ILE A 199 -11.91 -30.91 -33.69
CA ILE A 199 -11.20 -29.76 -34.26
C ILE A 199 -11.33 -28.55 -33.34
N LYS A 200 -12.55 -28.22 -32.89
CA LYS A 200 -12.76 -27.10 -31.97
C LYS A 200 -11.99 -27.28 -30.67
N TYR A 201 -11.94 -28.50 -30.12
CA TYR A 201 -11.19 -28.80 -28.91
C TYR A 201 -9.69 -28.61 -29.10
N VAL A 202 -9.10 -29.18 -30.16
CA VAL A 202 -7.66 -29.05 -30.43
C VAL A 202 -7.28 -27.61 -30.73
N THR A 203 -8.05 -26.88 -31.54
CA THR A 203 -7.79 -25.45 -31.80
C THR A 203 -7.84 -24.63 -30.51
N ALA A 204 -8.83 -24.88 -29.65
CA ALA A 204 -8.91 -24.19 -28.36
C ALA A 204 -7.76 -24.56 -27.42
N GLN A 205 -7.24 -25.79 -27.50
CA GLN A 205 -6.11 -26.27 -26.72
C GLN A 205 -4.79 -25.65 -27.21
N GLU A 206 -4.58 -25.59 -28.53
CA GLU A 206 -3.44 -24.89 -29.15
C GLU A 206 -3.36 -23.43 -28.69
N CYS A 207 -4.49 -22.69 -28.73
CA CYS A 207 -4.53 -21.30 -28.22
C CYS A 207 -4.32 -21.20 -26.71
N PHE A 208 -4.82 -22.18 -25.95
CA PHE A 208 -4.64 -22.22 -24.49
C PHE A 208 -3.17 -22.44 -24.12
N ASP A 209 -2.47 -23.35 -24.82
CA ASP A 209 -1.05 -23.60 -24.60
C ASP A 209 -0.20 -22.39 -25.02
N GLU A 210 -0.58 -21.70 -26.11
CA GLU A 210 0.11 -20.48 -26.57
C GLU A 210 0.08 -19.35 -25.53
N LEU A 211 -1.00 -19.22 -24.76
CA LEU A 211 -1.12 -18.22 -23.70
C LEU A 211 0.01 -18.33 -22.66
N PHE A 212 0.42 -19.55 -22.32
CA PHE A 212 1.51 -19.78 -21.37
C PHE A 212 2.88 -19.50 -21.95
N VAL A 213 3.06 -19.72 -23.26
CA VAL A 213 4.28 -19.33 -23.98
C VAL A 213 4.45 -17.81 -23.99
N GLN A 214 3.35 -17.08 -24.21
CA GLN A 214 3.34 -15.62 -24.20
C GLN A 214 3.46 -15.03 -22.78
N ALA A 215 3.08 -15.80 -21.75
CA ALA A 215 3.05 -15.38 -20.35
C ALA A 215 3.82 -16.37 -19.44
N PRO A 216 5.17 -16.32 -19.42
CA PRO A 216 5.98 -17.26 -18.65
C PRO A 216 5.61 -17.34 -17.16
N ILE A 217 5.20 -16.21 -16.54
CA ILE A 217 4.76 -16.19 -15.14
C ILE A 217 3.55 -17.09 -14.86
N LEU A 218 2.63 -17.22 -15.82
CA LEU A 218 1.47 -18.11 -15.71
C LEU A 218 1.86 -19.58 -15.87
N SER A 219 3.02 -19.87 -16.48
CA SER A 219 3.49 -21.23 -16.73
C SER A 219 3.79 -21.98 -15.43
N ALA A 220 4.26 -21.29 -14.39
CA ALA A 220 4.49 -21.87 -13.07
C ALA A 220 3.19 -22.40 -12.42
N CYS A 221 2.05 -21.82 -12.81
CA CYS A 221 0.73 -22.19 -12.31
C CYS A 221 -0.04 -23.14 -13.25
N HIS A 222 0.56 -23.49 -14.40
CA HIS A 222 -0.11 -24.26 -15.43
C HIS A 222 -0.28 -25.72 -15.03
N GLN A 223 -1.53 -26.16 -14.90
CA GLN A 223 -1.91 -27.55 -14.59
C GLN A 223 -2.86 -28.12 -15.66
N GLY A 224 -2.68 -27.69 -16.91
CA GLY A 224 -3.61 -27.99 -17.99
C GLY A 224 -5.02 -27.49 -17.66
N LEU A 225 -6.03 -28.32 -17.91
CA LEU A 225 -7.42 -27.98 -17.62
C LEU A 225 -7.72 -27.87 -16.12
N ASN A 226 -6.83 -28.32 -15.24
CA ASN A 226 -7.01 -28.18 -13.79
C ASN A 226 -6.45 -26.87 -13.24
N THR A 227 -5.86 -26.02 -14.09
CA THR A 227 -5.36 -24.70 -13.69
C THR A 227 -6.44 -23.92 -12.94
N ASP A 228 -6.12 -23.51 -11.71
CA ASP A 228 -6.99 -22.67 -10.90
C ASP A 228 -6.66 -21.20 -11.14
N VAL A 229 -7.65 -20.48 -11.66
CA VAL A 229 -7.50 -19.06 -12.04
C VAL A 229 -7.84 -18.13 -10.87
N ALA A 230 -8.59 -18.61 -9.87
CA ALA A 230 -9.04 -17.76 -8.76
C ALA A 230 -7.87 -17.17 -7.94
N PRO A 231 -6.81 -17.93 -7.60
CA PRO A 231 -5.63 -17.38 -6.94
C PRO A 231 -4.91 -16.30 -7.77
N LEU A 232 -4.82 -16.50 -9.09
CA LEU A 232 -4.17 -15.56 -10.01
C LEU A 232 -4.93 -14.23 -10.10
N LEU A 233 -6.27 -14.31 -10.18
CA LEU A 233 -7.15 -13.14 -10.16
C LEU A 233 -7.03 -12.40 -8.83
N ALA A 234 -7.03 -13.11 -7.70
CA ALA A 234 -6.87 -12.48 -6.39
C ALA A 234 -5.55 -11.72 -6.26
N VAL A 235 -4.44 -12.29 -6.75
CA VAL A 235 -3.14 -11.62 -6.78
C VAL A 235 -3.18 -10.38 -7.67
N ARG A 236 -3.78 -10.46 -8.86
CA ARG A 236 -3.91 -9.31 -9.76
C ARG A 236 -4.75 -8.19 -9.14
N GLU A 237 -5.88 -8.51 -8.51
CA GLU A 237 -6.71 -7.52 -7.83
C GLU A 237 -5.97 -6.86 -6.67
N TRP A 238 -5.17 -7.61 -5.92
CA TRP A 238 -4.30 -7.04 -4.89
C TRP A 238 -3.30 -6.04 -5.47
N TYR A 239 -2.66 -6.33 -6.62
CA TYR A 239 -1.77 -5.37 -7.27
C TYR A 239 -2.49 -4.09 -7.74
N LYS A 240 -3.78 -4.16 -8.11
CA LYS A 240 -4.58 -2.96 -8.40
C LYS A 240 -4.83 -2.13 -7.14
N ASP A 241 -5.15 -2.79 -6.01
CA ASP A 241 -5.27 -2.12 -4.72
C ASP A 241 -3.96 -1.43 -4.32
N VAL A 242 -2.82 -2.07 -4.59
CA VAL A 242 -1.49 -1.48 -4.38
C VAL A 242 -1.27 -0.25 -5.25
N GLU A 243 -1.56 -0.31 -6.55
CA GLU A 243 -1.44 0.84 -7.47
C GLU A 243 -2.26 2.03 -6.97
N PHE A 244 -3.50 1.79 -6.55
CA PHE A 244 -4.36 2.82 -5.96
C PHE A 244 -3.73 3.42 -4.70
N ALA A 245 -3.30 2.57 -3.76
CA ALA A 245 -2.65 3.03 -2.52
C ALA A 245 -1.36 3.82 -2.79
N MET A 246 -0.56 3.44 -3.80
CA MET A 246 0.64 4.19 -4.19
C MET A 246 0.30 5.62 -4.60
N THR A 247 -0.78 5.81 -5.36
CA THR A 247 -1.23 7.14 -5.80
C THR A 247 -1.86 7.99 -4.70
N GLU A 248 -2.45 7.37 -3.68
CA GLU A 248 -3.17 8.08 -2.61
C GLU A 248 -2.27 8.38 -1.40
N HIS A 249 -1.49 7.41 -0.95
CA HIS A 249 -0.78 7.47 0.33
C HIS A 249 0.74 7.59 0.19
N PHE A 250 1.31 7.11 -0.92
CA PHE A 250 2.76 6.98 -1.10
C PHE A 250 3.28 7.84 -2.25
N VAL A 251 2.69 9.02 -2.46
CA VAL A 251 3.08 9.94 -3.53
C VAL A 251 4.53 10.37 -3.37
N GLY A 252 5.38 10.03 -4.34
CA GLY A 252 6.81 10.33 -4.32
C GLY A 252 7.68 9.30 -3.60
N GLU A 253 7.09 8.20 -3.11
CA GLU A 253 7.80 7.13 -2.40
C GLU A 253 8.03 5.92 -3.32
N ASP A 254 9.09 5.96 -4.12
CA ASP A 254 9.37 4.94 -5.16
C ASP A 254 9.73 3.55 -4.59
N GLY A 255 10.09 3.46 -3.31
CA GLY A 255 10.58 2.23 -2.68
C GLY A 255 9.50 1.28 -2.15
N ILE A 256 8.26 1.76 -1.93
CA ILE A 256 7.26 1.00 -1.15
C ILE A 256 6.90 -0.32 -1.83
N LEU A 257 6.67 -0.30 -3.14
CA LEU A 257 6.36 -1.50 -3.92
C LEU A 257 7.50 -2.52 -3.86
N GLN A 258 8.75 -2.06 -3.97
CA GLN A 258 9.93 -2.92 -3.85
C GLN A 258 10.03 -3.54 -2.45
N GLY A 259 9.75 -2.77 -1.39
CA GLY A 259 9.70 -3.30 -0.03
C GLY A 259 8.63 -4.38 0.14
N LEU A 260 7.44 -4.18 -0.43
CA LEU A 260 6.34 -5.15 -0.41
C LEU A 260 6.63 -6.43 -1.21
N SER A 261 7.39 -6.34 -2.30
CA SER A 261 7.73 -7.50 -3.11
C SER A 261 8.72 -8.43 -2.40
N VAL A 262 9.59 -7.89 -1.52
CA VAL A 262 10.65 -8.67 -0.84
C VAL A 262 10.37 -8.99 0.63
N ILE A 263 9.39 -8.34 1.28
CA ILE A 263 9.11 -8.58 2.71
C ILE A 263 8.77 -10.06 2.98
N ASP A 264 9.34 -10.65 4.02
CA ASP A 264 8.97 -12.02 4.41
C ASP A 264 7.54 -12.07 4.96
N LYS A 265 6.82 -13.17 4.71
CA LYS A 265 5.44 -13.32 5.18
C LYS A 265 5.35 -13.26 6.71
N GLN A 266 6.24 -13.92 7.44
CA GLN A 266 6.20 -13.91 8.90
C GLN A 266 6.48 -12.52 9.46
N VAL A 267 7.37 -11.76 8.81
CA VAL A 267 7.64 -10.36 9.16
C VAL A 267 6.40 -9.50 8.89
N ALA A 268 5.73 -9.69 7.76
CA ALA A 268 4.51 -8.97 7.40
C ALA A 268 3.35 -9.27 8.36
N ASP A 269 3.09 -10.55 8.66
CA ASP A 269 2.08 -11.00 9.61
C ASP A 269 2.34 -10.43 11.02
N LYS A 270 3.60 -10.42 11.44
CA LYS A 270 4.01 -9.83 12.72
C LYS A 270 3.78 -8.31 12.74
N LEU A 271 4.07 -7.60 11.64
CA LEU A 271 3.85 -6.17 11.54
C LEU A 271 2.37 -5.81 11.75
N VAL A 272 1.48 -6.57 11.09
CA VAL A 272 0.03 -6.44 11.25
C VAL A 272 -0.39 -6.72 12.69
N SER A 273 0.04 -7.85 13.25
CA SER A 273 -0.32 -8.24 14.62
C SER A 273 0.13 -7.20 15.65
N ASP A 274 1.33 -6.66 15.50
CA ASP A 274 1.88 -5.63 16.37
C ASP A 274 1.11 -4.31 16.25
N TYR A 275 0.70 -3.97 15.03
CA TYR A 275 -0.09 -2.77 14.74
C TYR A 275 -1.43 -2.82 15.46
N ASP A 276 -2.19 -3.90 15.24
CA ASP A 276 -3.53 -4.10 15.80
C ASP A 276 -3.49 -4.23 17.33
N ALA A 277 -2.46 -4.86 17.89
CA ALA A 277 -2.37 -5.10 19.33
C ALA A 277 -2.03 -3.84 20.14
N SER A 278 -1.25 -2.90 19.60
CA SER A 278 -0.72 -1.79 20.42
C SER A 278 -0.44 -0.48 19.67
N LEU A 279 0.07 -0.53 18.44
CA LEU A 279 0.53 0.69 17.78
C LEU A 279 -0.62 1.59 17.36
N VAL A 280 -1.73 1.03 16.88
CA VAL A 280 -2.89 1.81 16.45
C VAL A 280 -3.43 2.69 17.59
N LEU A 281 -3.47 2.17 18.83
CA LEU A 281 -3.90 2.92 20.00
C LEU A 281 -2.90 4.02 20.38
N MET A 282 -1.60 3.72 20.30
CA MET A 282 -0.54 4.70 20.59
C MET A 282 -0.54 5.84 19.58
N ILE A 283 -0.64 5.53 18.28
CA ILE A 283 -0.72 6.49 17.18
C ILE A 283 -1.96 7.38 17.36
N ASN A 284 -3.15 6.78 17.54
CA ASN A 284 -4.39 7.54 17.73
C ASN A 284 -4.33 8.49 18.95
N ASN A 285 -3.70 8.05 20.05
CA ASN A 285 -3.51 8.89 21.22
C ASN A 285 -2.56 10.07 20.94
N ILE A 286 -1.45 9.83 20.24
CA ILE A 286 -0.52 10.88 19.84
C ILE A 286 -1.22 11.86 18.90
N ASP A 287 -1.92 11.40 17.86
CA ASP A 287 -2.63 12.26 16.92
C ASP A 287 -3.68 13.13 17.60
N LYS A 288 -4.42 12.56 18.56
CA LYS A 288 -5.36 13.35 19.37
C LYS A 288 -4.67 14.46 20.15
N LYS A 289 -3.52 14.17 20.77
CA LYS A 289 -2.73 15.17 21.50
C LYS A 289 -2.13 16.21 20.55
N MET A 290 -1.61 15.79 19.41
CA MET A 290 -1.07 16.68 18.37
C MET A 290 -2.14 17.62 17.81
N ASN A 291 -3.36 17.13 17.59
CA ASN A 291 -4.49 17.96 17.18
C ASN A 291 -4.86 19.01 18.25
N LYS A 292 -4.82 18.64 19.53
CA LYS A 292 -5.00 19.61 20.63
C LYS A 292 -3.89 20.68 20.60
N LEU A 293 -2.63 20.29 20.37
CA LEU A 293 -1.53 21.25 20.24
C LEU A 293 -1.71 22.19 19.05
N ARG A 294 -2.10 21.68 17.87
CA ARG A 294 -2.37 22.50 16.69
C ARG A 294 -3.40 23.60 16.94
N LEU A 295 -4.43 23.30 17.74
CA LEU A 295 -5.45 24.27 18.16
C LEU A 295 -4.93 25.26 19.20
N SER A 296 -4.02 24.82 20.08
CA SER A 296 -3.44 25.65 21.14
C SER A 296 -2.35 26.59 20.61
N PHE A 297 -1.70 26.22 19.50
CA PHE A 297 -0.60 26.95 18.87
C PHE A 297 -0.86 27.14 17.35
N PRO A 298 -1.92 27.88 16.97
CA PRO A 298 -2.35 27.98 15.58
C PRO A 298 -1.34 28.69 14.67
N ALA A 299 -0.47 29.54 15.23
CA ALA A 299 0.52 30.28 14.46
C ALA A 299 1.89 29.55 14.36
N TYR A 300 2.08 28.43 15.05
CA TYR A 300 3.33 27.68 14.99
C TYR A 300 3.35 26.70 13.79
N GLN A 301 4.02 27.13 12.71
CA GLN A 301 3.98 26.47 11.40
C GLN A 301 4.42 25.00 11.42
N ALA A 302 5.42 24.63 12.21
CA ALA A 302 5.94 23.26 12.24
C ALA A 302 4.89 22.24 12.71
N LEU A 303 3.93 22.64 13.55
CA LEU A 303 2.79 21.77 13.92
C LEU A 303 1.71 21.70 12.85
N GLN A 304 1.60 22.74 12.02
CA GLN A 304 0.59 22.83 10.96
C GLN A 304 1.01 22.07 9.70
N GLN A 305 2.31 21.89 9.48
CA GLN A 305 2.84 21.06 8.41
C GLN A 305 2.70 19.57 8.77
N GLY A 306 2.22 18.75 7.82
CA GLY A 306 1.95 17.33 8.06
C GLY A 306 3.19 16.43 8.09
N ASP A 307 4.30 16.92 7.55
CA ASP A 307 5.50 16.11 7.29
C ASP A 307 6.55 16.18 8.42
N VAL A 308 6.43 17.14 9.34
CA VAL A 308 7.43 17.32 10.39
C VAL A 308 7.34 16.18 11.42
N ASP A 309 8.49 15.63 11.81
CA ASP A 309 8.57 14.67 12.91
C ASP A 309 8.07 15.32 14.22
N TYR A 310 7.15 14.63 14.88
CA TYR A 310 6.48 15.10 16.08
C TYR A 310 7.46 15.41 17.22
N VAL A 311 8.54 14.62 17.39
CA VAL A 311 9.52 14.89 18.44
C VAL A 311 10.26 16.19 18.17
N THR A 312 10.70 16.41 16.92
CA THR A 312 11.36 17.65 16.51
C THR A 312 10.45 18.86 16.74
N ALA A 313 9.24 18.85 16.19
CA ALA A 313 8.30 19.96 16.31
C ALA A 313 7.93 20.28 17.77
N VAL A 314 7.68 19.26 18.58
CA VAL A 314 7.28 19.44 19.99
C VAL A 314 8.47 19.89 20.84
N THR A 315 9.68 19.42 20.55
CA THR A 315 10.91 19.82 21.27
C THR A 315 11.24 21.28 21.00
N GLU A 316 11.19 21.71 19.74
CA GLU A 316 11.42 23.11 19.37
C GLU A 316 10.38 24.03 20.01
N LEU A 317 9.09 23.69 19.91
CA LEU A 317 8.02 24.46 20.56
C LEU A 317 8.25 24.57 22.07
N LYS A 318 8.61 23.46 22.73
CA LYS A 318 8.89 23.45 24.17
C LYS A 318 10.07 24.35 24.51
N SER A 319 11.14 24.36 23.71
CA SER A 319 12.28 25.25 23.91
C SER A 319 11.86 26.72 23.87
N ILE A 320 11.10 27.10 22.84
CA ILE A 320 10.60 28.48 22.69
C ILE A 320 9.78 28.91 23.91
N LEU A 321 8.89 28.05 24.41
CA LEU A 321 8.10 28.34 25.60
C LEU A 321 8.96 28.50 26.86
N LEU A 322 9.90 27.58 27.08
CA LEU A 322 10.76 27.62 28.26
C LEU A 322 11.69 28.82 28.26
N ASP A 323 12.26 29.18 27.12
CA ASP A 323 13.13 30.36 26.99
C ASP A 323 12.34 31.64 27.32
N ALA A 324 11.15 31.80 26.75
CA ALA A 324 10.31 32.97 27.01
C ALA A 324 9.81 33.01 28.48
N LEU A 325 9.40 31.88 29.05
CA LEU A 325 8.98 31.79 30.45
C LEU A 325 10.14 32.08 31.41
N THR A 326 11.34 31.59 31.12
CA THR A 326 12.54 31.84 31.94
C THR A 326 12.86 33.33 31.97
N VAL A 327 12.86 33.98 30.81
CA VAL A 327 13.05 35.44 30.71
C VAL A 327 12.02 36.22 31.54
N LEU A 328 10.75 35.81 31.52
CA LEU A 328 9.69 36.47 32.29
C LEU A 328 9.84 36.23 33.80
N LYS A 329 10.23 35.01 34.21
CA LYS A 329 10.47 34.66 35.62
C LYS A 329 11.70 35.38 36.19
N ASP A 330 12.80 35.44 35.45
CA ASP A 330 14.03 36.15 35.83
C ASP A 330 13.80 37.66 35.98
N ASN A 331 12.72 38.16 35.37
CA ASN A 331 12.27 39.54 35.47
C ASN A 331 11.18 39.76 36.53
N GLU A 332 10.97 38.80 37.42
CA GLU A 332 10.02 38.84 38.55
C GLU A 332 8.55 39.07 38.13
N VAL A 333 8.16 38.62 36.94
CA VAL A 333 6.76 38.68 36.50
C VAL A 333 5.93 37.62 37.25
N ASP A 334 4.82 38.04 37.87
CA ASP A 334 3.93 37.14 38.61
C ASP A 334 3.30 36.08 37.71
N SER A 335 3.23 34.83 38.18
CA SER A 335 2.69 33.70 37.41
C SER A 335 1.22 33.85 37.01
N ASN A 336 0.44 34.65 37.74
CA ASN A 336 -0.97 34.94 37.44
C ASN A 336 -1.13 36.09 36.43
N THR A 337 -0.03 36.74 36.02
CA THR A 337 -0.07 37.82 35.02
C THR A 337 -0.59 37.28 33.70
N TYR A 338 -1.55 37.99 33.10
CA TYR A 338 -2.08 37.63 31.79
C TYR A 338 -1.11 38.05 30.68
N LEU A 339 -0.98 37.22 29.64
CA LEU A 339 -0.11 37.54 28.50
C LEU A 339 -0.47 38.90 27.85
N SER A 340 -1.75 39.25 27.78
CA SER A 340 -2.20 40.54 27.24
C SER A 340 -1.79 41.75 28.08
N GLU A 341 -1.50 41.59 29.37
CA GLU A 341 -1.03 42.69 30.23
C GLU A 341 0.43 43.03 29.93
N LEU A 342 1.24 42.01 29.64
CA LEU A 342 2.64 42.17 29.25
C LEU A 342 2.80 42.83 27.88
N LEU A 343 1.83 42.63 26.99
CA LEU A 343 1.79 43.22 25.65
C LEU A 343 1.27 44.66 25.63
N LYS A 344 0.64 45.13 26.72
CA LYS A 344 0.05 46.47 26.84
C LYS A 344 0.99 47.53 27.43
N MET A 345 2.23 47.18 27.79
CA MET A 345 3.18 48.18 28.28
C MET A 345 3.50 49.18 27.16
N PRO A 346 3.21 50.49 27.35
CA PRO A 346 3.27 51.48 26.28
C PRO A 346 4.71 51.72 25.84
N ASP A 347 4.89 51.98 24.54
CA ASP A 347 6.06 52.65 24.00
C ASP A 347 6.26 53.97 24.77
N LEU A 348 7.16 53.97 25.75
CA LEU A 348 7.58 55.16 26.51
C LEU A 348 8.48 56.11 25.69
N ASN A 349 8.35 56.09 24.36
CA ASN A 349 9.05 56.99 23.44
C ASN A 349 8.03 57.72 22.56
N ALA A 350 7.23 58.57 23.21
CA ALA A 350 6.48 59.63 22.55
C ALA A 350 6.42 60.85 23.49
N GLU A 351 7.60 61.44 23.75
CA GLU A 351 7.74 62.87 24.07
C GLU A 351 8.92 63.44 23.29
#